data_AF-A0A4Y2CCL3-F1
#
_entry.id   AF-A0A4Y2CCL3-F1
#
_cell.length_a   1.000
_cell.length_b   1.000
_cell.length_c   1.000
_cell.angle_alpha   90.00
_cell.angle_beta   90.00
_cell.angle_gamma   90.00
#
_symmetry.space_group_name_H-M   'P 1'
#
loop_
_entity.id
_entity.type
_entity.pdbx_description
1 polymer ?
#
loop_
_entity_poly.entity_id
_entity_poly.type
_entity_poly.pdbx_seq_one_letter_code
_entity_poly.pdbx_strand_id
1 'polypeptide(L)' 'MLALHKGGALKPPSPSLEHVDVINEDLNDITEQELKQQEVQNLLTTPESIHDVQLQLVGYKQEKDDKGKKRRV' A
#
# COMPACT_ATOMS: atom_id res chain seq x y z
N MET A 1 -19.28 10.33 64.10
CA MET A 1 -19.15 9.05 63.38
C MET A 1 -19.77 9.26 62.00
N LEU A 2 -18.97 9.55 60.97
CA LEU A 2 -19.45 9.83 59.62
C LEU A 2 -19.24 8.59 58.75
N ALA A 3 -20.33 8.12 58.17
CA ALA A 3 -20.45 6.83 57.50
C ALA A 3 -19.57 6.75 56.24
N LEU A 4 -18.87 5.63 56.10
CA LEU A 4 -18.05 5.22 54.97
C LEU A 4 -18.90 5.17 53.69
N HIS A 5 -18.67 6.10 52.76
CA HIS A 5 -19.30 6.09 51.45
C HIS A 5 -18.83 4.83 50.71
N LYS A 6 -19.77 3.91 50.45
CA LYS A 6 -19.47 2.67 49.73
C LYS A 6 -18.89 3.02 48.36
N GLY A 7 -17.61 2.73 48.19
CA GLY A 7 -16.92 2.78 46.91
C GLY A 7 -17.53 1.74 45.98
N GLY A 8 -18.56 2.14 45.24
CA GLY A 8 -18.95 1.47 44.01
C GLY A 8 -17.85 1.73 43.01
N ALA A 9 -17.00 0.73 42.75
CA ALA A 9 -16.09 0.77 41.63
C ALA A 9 -16.92 0.89 40.34
N LEU A 10 -17.03 2.10 39.80
CA LEU A 10 -17.50 2.32 38.45
C LEU A 10 -16.42 1.74 37.53
N LYS A 11 -16.61 0.48 37.15
CA LYS A 11 -15.80 -0.14 36.12
C LYS A 11 -15.97 0.74 34.87
N PRO A 12 -14.88 1.26 34.26
CA PRO A 12 -15.04 1.98 33.00
C PRO A 12 -15.74 1.04 32.00
N PRO A 13 -16.58 1.58 31.10
CA PRO A 13 -17.14 0.76 30.03
C PRO A 13 -15.98 0.05 29.35
N SER A 14 -16.04 -1.28 29.31
CA SER A 14 -14.99 -2.10 28.71
C SER A 14 -14.92 -1.74 27.21
N PRO A 15 -13.77 -1.26 26.68
CA PRO A 15 -13.65 -0.85 25.28
C PRO A 15 -13.74 -2.02 24.28
N SER A 16 -14.03 -3.22 24.76
CA SER A 16 -13.72 -4.48 24.09
C SER A 16 -14.63 -4.83 22.91
N LEU A 17 -15.67 -4.02 22.64
CA LEU A 17 -16.63 -4.30 21.57
C LEU A 17 -16.68 -3.20 20.50
N GLU A 18 -16.52 -1.92 20.87
CA GLU A 18 -16.53 -0.78 19.94
C GLU A 18 -15.28 -0.72 19.04
N HIS A 19 -14.16 -1.29 19.48
CA HIS A 19 -12.92 -1.34 18.70
C HIS A 19 -12.88 -2.49 17.69
N VAL A 20 -13.74 -3.50 17.82
CA VAL A 20 -13.69 -4.69 16.95
C VAL A 20 -14.09 -4.33 15.52
N ASP A 21 -15.11 -3.48 15.37
CA ASP A 21 -15.58 -3.05 14.05
C ASP A 21 -14.56 -2.14 13.35
N VAL A 22 -13.90 -1.23 14.09
CA VAL A 22 -12.82 -0.37 13.58
C VAL A 22 -11.59 -1.19 13.16
N ILE A 23 -11.22 -2.20 13.96
CA ILE A 23 -10.11 -3.09 13.64
C ILE A 23 -10.44 -3.95 12.40
N ASN A 24 -11.68 -4.39 12.24
CA ASN A 24 -12.08 -5.19 11.09
C ASN A 24 -12.05 -4.40 9.76
N GLU A 25 -12.38 -3.10 9.78
CA GLU A 25 -12.27 -2.22 8.61
C GLU A 25 -10.80 -2.01 8.20
N ASP A 26 -9.93 -1.67 9.16
CA ASP A 26 -8.48 -1.53 8.92
C ASP A 26 -7.84 -2.82 8.36
N LEU A 27 -8.27 -3.99 8.84
CA LEU A 27 -7.77 -5.28 8.35
C LEU A 27 -8.25 -5.58 6.91
N ASN A 28 -9.46 -5.15 6.54
CA ASN A 28 -9.96 -5.28 5.17
C ASN A 28 -9.14 -4.40 4.21
N ASP A 29 -8.87 -3.15 4.60
CA ASP A 29 -8.06 -2.22 3.81
C ASP A 29 -6.62 -2.72 3.60
N ILE A 30 -6.01 -3.32 4.64
CA ILE A 30 -4.68 -3.96 4.54
C ILE A 30 -4.71 -5.13 3.54
N THR A 31 -5.74 -5.97 3.61
CA THR A 31 -5.89 -7.13 2.71
C THR A 31 -6.05 -6.71 1.25
N GLU A 32 -6.85 -5.67 0.99
CA GLU A 32 -7.00 -5.12 -0.36
C GLU A 32 -5.71 -4.49 -0.89
N GLN A 33 -4.97 -3.79 -0.03
CA GLN A 33 -3.70 -3.17 -0.41
C GLN A 33 -2.64 -4.22 -0.75
N GLU A 34 -2.55 -5.30 0.03
CA GLU A 34 -1.62 -6.40 -0.21
C GLU A 34 -1.94 -7.11 -1.54
N LEU A 35 -3.22 -7.34 -1.84
CA LEU A 35 -3.64 -7.93 -3.11
C LEU A 35 -3.25 -7.05 -4.32
N LYS A 36 -3.48 -5.74 -4.23
CA LYS A 36 -3.08 -4.77 -5.28
C LYS A 36 -1.56 -4.77 -5.48
N GLN A 37 -0.78 -4.83 -4.40
CA GLN A 37 0.68 -4.91 -4.50
C GLN A 37 1.13 -6.21 -5.16
N GLN A 38 0.49 -7.34 -4.83
CA GLN A 38 0.79 -8.63 -5.45
C GLN A 38 0.45 -8.63 -6.94
N GLU A 39 -0.66 -8.02 -7.35
CA GLU A 39 -1.03 -7.88 -8.77
C GLU A 39 -0.02 -7.02 -9.54
N VAL A 40 0.44 -5.91 -8.95
CA VAL A 40 1.51 -5.07 -9.53
C VAL A 40 2.81 -5.86 -9.65
N GLN A 41 3.20 -6.60 -8.61
CA GLN A 41 4.39 -7.46 -8.65
C GLN A 41 4.26 -8.55 -9.73
N ASN A 42 3.11 -9.19 -9.85
CA ASN A 42 2.86 -10.21 -10.87
C ASN A 42 2.97 -9.59 -12.27
N LEU A 43 2.40 -8.41 -12.48
CA LEU A 43 2.50 -7.69 -13.75
C LEU A 43 3.94 -7.29 -14.07
N LEU A 44 4.75 -6.92 -13.08
CA LEU A 44 6.16 -6.55 -13.29
C LEU A 44 7.11 -7.74 -13.44
N THR A 45 6.69 -8.92 -13.02
CA THR A 45 7.49 -10.15 -13.08
C THR A 45 7.14 -11.03 -14.27
N THR A 46 6.05 -10.75 -15.00
CA THR A 46 5.76 -11.44 -16.25
C THR A 46 6.87 -11.16 -17.28
N PRO A 47 7.45 -12.20 -17.92
CA PRO A 47 8.49 -12.02 -18.92
C PRO A 47 8.09 -11.07 -20.07
N GLU A 48 6.79 -11.03 -20.40
CA GLU A 48 6.22 -10.15 -21.42
C GLU A 48 6.32 -8.66 -21.03
N SER A 49 6.03 -8.29 -19.78
CA SER A 49 6.13 -6.88 -19.35
C SER A 49 7.59 -6.41 -19.27
N ILE A 50 8.50 -7.29 -18.87
CA ILE A 50 9.94 -7.03 -18.85
C ILE A 50 10.44 -6.82 -20.29
N HIS A 51 9.97 -7.64 -21.23
CA HIS A 51 10.30 -7.53 -22.64
C HIS A 51 9.82 -6.20 -23.24
N ASP A 52 8.57 -5.81 -22.97
CA ASP A 52 8.00 -4.55 -23.45
C ASP A 52 8.73 -3.31 -22.91
N VAL A 53 9.13 -3.34 -21.63
CA VAL A 53 9.93 -2.27 -21.01
C VAL A 53 11.33 -2.20 -21.62
N GLN A 54 11.97 -3.35 -21.90
CA GLN A 54 13.27 -3.41 -22.57
C GLN A 54 13.21 -2.82 -23.98
N LEU A 55 12.15 -3.12 -24.75
CA LEU A 55 11.93 -2.54 -26.07
C LEU A 55 11.75 -1.02 -26.03
N GLN A 56 10.97 -0.49 -25.09
CA GLN A 56 10.82 0.95 -24.90
C GLN A 56 12.15 1.62 -24.54
N LEU A 57 12.95 0.99 -23.68
CA LEU A 57 14.28 1.49 -23.31
C LEU A 57 15.25 1.51 -24.50
N VAL A 58 15.27 0.45 -25.31
CA VAL A 58 16.07 0.39 -26.54
C VAL A 58 15.64 1.50 -27.52
N GLY A 59 14.34 1.67 -27.74
CA GLY A 59 13.81 2.73 -28.60
C GLY A 59 14.16 4.13 -28.11
N TYR A 60 14.06 4.37 -26.79
CA TYR A 60 14.44 5.64 -26.17
C TYR A 60 15.92 5.97 -26.34
N LYS A 61 16.81 4.99 -26.14
CA LYS A 61 18.26 5.17 -26.34
C LYS A 61 18.59 5.55 -27.78
N GLN A 62 17.99 4.85 -28.75
CA GLN A 62 18.17 5.14 -30.17
C GLN A 62 17.71 6.57 -30.52
N GLU A 63 16.53 7.00 -30.03
CA GLU A 63 16.03 8.37 -30.29
C GLU A 63 16.98 9.44 -29.74
N LYS A 64 17.57 9.21 -28.55
CA LYS A 64 18.53 10.15 -27.94
C LYS A 64 19.82 10.24 -28.74
N ASP A 65 20.33 9.12 -29.22
CA ASP A 65 21.56 9.07 -30.00
C ASP A 65 21.38 9.74 -31.38
N ASP A 66 20.22 9.55 -32.02
CA ASP A 66 19.89 10.19 -33.30
C ASP A 66 19.67 11.70 -33.18
N LYS A 67 19.05 12.16 -32.08
CA LYS A 67 19.00 13.60 -31.74
C LYS A 67 20.39 14.18 -31.47
N GLY A 68 21.31 13.40 -30.90
CA GLY A 68 22.71 13.78 -30.69
C GLY A 68 23.49 13.96 -31.99
N LYS A 69 23.29 13.06 -32.96
CA LYS A 69 23.98 13.09 -34.26
C LYS A 69 23.55 14.24 -35.17
N LYS A 70 22.27 14.62 -35.18
CA LYS A 70 21.75 15.72 -36.01
C LYS A 70 22.28 17.11 -35.64
N ARG A 71 23.00 17.25 -34.51
CA ARG A 71 23.61 18.52 -34.08
C ARG A 71 25.09 18.66 -34.46
N ARG A 72 25.70 17.65 -35.08
CA ARG A 72 27.03 17.76 -35.69
C ARG A 72 26.85 18.21 -37.15
N VAL A 73 26.76 19.51 -37.36
CA VAL A 73 26.95 20.18 -38.65
C VAL A 73 28.08 21.17 -38.48
#